data_AF-A0A257J6R6-F1
#
_entry.id   AF-A0A257J6R6-F1
#
_cell.length_a   1.000
_cell.length_b   1.000
_cell.length_c   1.000
_cell.angle_alpha   90.00
_cell.angle_beta   90.00
_cell.angle_gamma   90.00
#
_symmetry.space_group_name_H-M   'P 1'
#
loop_
_entity.id
_entity.type
_entity.pdbx_description
1 polymer ?
#
loop_
_entity_poly.entity_id
_entity_poly.type
_entity_poly.pdbx_seq_one_letter_code
_entity_poly.pdbx_strand_id
1 'polypeptide(L)'
;MTMKRPYNVLFLCTGNSCRSILAEALVNRLGKGRFVGWSAGSMPTGRVNPNAVALLDKLDYYTSGFRSKAWDEFSRAQNPDAPELDFVFTVCDNAASEVCPIWPGQPMTAHWGVPDPADAEGSEAEIALAFAETYRRLQNRIEAFVSLPLATLDRMTLQAKLTDIGKTRDEA
;
A
#
# COMPACT_ATOMS: atom_id res chain seq x y z
N MET A 1 -20.62 2.83 23.93
CA MET A 1 -20.16 3.21 22.57
C MET A 1 -19.16 2.17 22.13
N THR A 2 -19.50 1.31 21.16
CA THR A 2 -18.59 0.28 20.68
C THR A 2 -17.45 0.99 19.93
N MET A 3 -16.25 1.01 20.51
CA MET A 3 -15.07 1.57 19.84
C MET A 3 -14.83 0.78 18.57
N LYS A 4 -15.05 1.39 17.41
CA LYS A 4 -14.82 0.75 16.12
C LYS A 4 -13.31 0.61 15.94
N ARG A 5 -12.82 -0.63 15.79
CA ARG A 5 -11.40 -0.88 15.53
C ARG A 5 -10.94 -0.17 14.25
N PRO A 6 -9.67 0.23 14.12
CA PRO A 6 -9.13 0.73 12.88
C PRO A 6 -9.28 -0.28 11.73
N TYR A 7 -9.32 0.23 10.50
CA TYR A 7 -9.31 -0.59 9.30
C TYR A 7 -7.88 -1.02 8.97
N ASN A 8 -7.64 -2.32 8.82
CA ASN A 8 -6.36 -2.85 8.40
C ASN A 8 -6.27 -2.87 6.87
N VAL A 9 -5.21 -2.28 6.33
CA VAL A 9 -4.97 -2.14 4.89
C VAL A 9 -3.64 -2.75 4.55
N LEU A 10 -3.61 -3.74 3.65
CA LEU A 10 -2.38 -4.36 3.17
C LEU A 10 -2.05 -3.90 1.75
N PHE A 11 -0.85 -3.37 1.55
CA PHE A 11 -0.31 -3.04 0.24
C PHE A 11 0.66 -4.12 -0.25
N LEU A 12 0.39 -4.66 -1.43
CA LEU A 12 1.18 -5.71 -2.05
C LEU A 12 1.95 -5.17 -3.25
N CYS A 13 3.24 -5.43 -3.29
CA CYS A 13 4.02 -5.37 -4.52
C CYS A 13 4.88 -6.63 -4.65
N THR A 14 5.70 -6.74 -5.69
CA THR A 14 6.54 -7.94 -5.87
C THR A 14 7.62 -8.02 -4.79
N GLY A 15 8.45 -6.98 -4.68
CA GLY A 15 9.67 -7.00 -3.85
C GLY A 15 9.54 -6.50 -2.41
N ASN A 16 8.40 -5.91 -2.02
CA ASN A 16 8.21 -5.15 -0.77
C ASN A 16 9.38 -4.23 -0.41
N SER A 17 9.85 -3.48 -1.40
CA SER A 17 11.06 -2.65 -1.28
C SER A 17 10.81 -1.16 -1.45
N CYS A 18 9.96 -0.77 -2.41
CA CYS A 18 9.65 0.64 -2.73
C CYS A 18 8.16 0.97 -2.53
N ARG A 19 7.33 0.64 -3.53
CA ARG A 19 5.95 1.12 -3.67
C ARG A 19 5.05 0.79 -2.48
N SER A 20 5.04 -0.46 -2.03
CA SER A 20 4.19 -0.87 -0.91
C SER A 20 4.66 -0.27 0.44
N ILE A 21 5.96 0.01 0.59
CA ILE A 21 6.51 0.69 1.77
C ILE A 21 6.07 2.17 1.80
N LEU A 22 6.16 2.87 0.66
CA LEU A 22 5.65 4.23 0.52
C LEU A 22 4.15 4.31 0.82
N ALA A 23 3.37 3.33 0.32
CA ALA A 23 1.93 3.26 0.56
C ALA A 23 1.58 2.98 2.04
N GLU A 24 2.31 2.08 2.70
CA GLU A 24 2.19 1.82 4.14
C GLU A 24 2.44 3.09 4.95
N ALA A 25 3.52 3.83 4.64
CA ALA A 25 3.84 5.09 5.30
C ALA A 25 2.71 6.13 5.13
N LEU A 26 2.26 6.31 3.88
CA LEU A 26 1.21 7.26 3.52
C LEU A 26 -0.11 6.98 4.24
N VAL A 27 -0.61 5.74 4.23
CA VAL A 27 -1.91 5.43 4.86
C VAL A 27 -1.85 5.59 6.37
N ASN A 28 -0.73 5.25 7.01
CA ASN A 28 -0.57 5.40 8.45
C ASN A 28 -0.56 6.88 8.86
N ARG A 29 0.06 7.76 8.06
CA ARG A 29 0.02 9.22 8.28
C ARG A 29 -1.35 9.82 7.98
N LEU A 30 -1.88 9.57 6.79
CA LEU A 30 -3.13 10.19 6.30
C LEU A 30 -4.38 9.62 6.97
N GLY A 31 -4.33 8.36 7.39
CA GLY A 31 -5.43 7.67 8.04
C GLY A 31 -5.71 8.15 9.46
N LYS A 32 -4.77 8.87 10.10
CA LYS A 32 -4.95 9.51 11.43
C LYS A 32 -5.57 8.56 12.48
N GLY A 33 -5.11 7.32 12.52
CA GLY A 33 -5.58 6.28 13.44
C GLY A 33 -6.88 5.56 13.04
N ARG A 34 -7.58 6.00 11.99
CA ARG A 34 -8.72 5.26 11.41
C ARG A 34 -8.28 4.04 10.60
N PHE A 35 -7.05 4.07 10.10
CA PHE A 35 -6.45 3.02 9.30
C PHE A 35 -5.12 2.61 9.91
N VAL A 36 -4.81 1.32 9.81
CA VAL A 36 -3.50 0.74 10.09
C VAL A 36 -2.99 0.12 8.79
N GLY A 37 -1.90 0.69 8.28
CA GLY A 37 -1.27 0.26 7.06
C GLY A 37 -0.24 -0.83 7.30
N TRP A 38 -0.22 -1.79 6.38
CA TRP A 38 0.74 -2.88 6.29
C TRP A 38 1.24 -2.99 4.86
N SER A 39 2.43 -3.55 4.68
CA SER A 39 2.94 -3.92 3.35
C SER A 39 3.58 -5.30 3.33
N ALA A 40 3.54 -5.93 2.17
CA ALA A 40 4.20 -7.19 1.92
C ALA A 40 4.54 -7.41 0.45
N GLY A 41 5.27 -8.49 0.21
CA GLY A 41 5.81 -8.88 -1.08
C GLY A 41 5.44 -10.32 -1.44
N SER A 42 5.25 -10.59 -2.72
CA SER A 42 5.17 -11.97 -3.23
C SER A 42 6.54 -12.63 -3.29
N MET A 43 7.56 -11.85 -3.66
CA MET A 43 8.97 -12.23 -3.69
C MET A 43 9.77 -11.13 -2.98
N PRO A 44 9.63 -11.01 -1.65
CA PRO A 44 10.27 -9.95 -0.89
C PRO A 44 11.79 -9.97 -1.09
N THR A 45 12.37 -8.79 -1.31
CA THR A 45 13.82 -8.63 -1.54
C THR A 45 14.65 -8.79 -0.26
N GLY A 46 13.99 -8.85 0.91
CA GLY A 46 14.62 -8.91 2.23
C GLY A 46 15.13 -7.56 2.74
N ARG A 47 15.09 -6.50 1.92
CA ARG A 47 15.51 -5.14 2.30
C ARG A 47 14.60 -4.07 1.70
N VAL A 48 14.34 -3.03 2.49
CA VAL A 48 13.67 -1.82 1.99
C VAL A 48 14.64 -1.04 1.12
N ASN A 49 14.16 -0.46 0.02
CA ASN A 49 15.00 0.31 -0.88
C ASN A 49 15.50 1.59 -0.17
N PRO A 50 16.81 1.85 -0.14
CA PRO A 50 17.36 3.03 0.53
C PRO A 50 16.78 4.36 0.04
N ASN A 51 16.44 4.48 -1.25
CA ASN A 51 15.85 5.70 -1.81
C ASN A 51 14.41 5.92 -1.31
N ALA A 52 13.65 4.84 -1.09
CA ALA A 52 12.33 4.95 -0.45
C ALA A 52 12.47 5.43 1.00
N VAL A 53 13.42 4.86 1.74
CA VAL A 53 13.72 5.28 3.12
C VAL A 53 14.17 6.74 3.15
N ALA A 54 15.10 7.14 2.29
CA ALA A 54 15.62 8.50 2.23
C ALA A 54 14.53 9.53 1.87
N LEU A 55 13.62 9.19 0.95
CA LEU A 55 12.48 10.06 0.65
C LEU A 55 11.55 10.20 1.86
N LEU A 56 11.21 9.09 2.52
CA LEU A 56 10.34 9.12 3.69
C LEU A 56 10.99 9.89 4.86
N ASP A 57 12.29 9.72 5.07
CA ASP A 57 13.05 10.47 6.09
C ASP A 57 13.03 11.98 5.81
N LYS A 58 13.28 12.38 4.56
CA LYS A 58 13.18 13.80 4.11
C LYS A 58 11.78 14.40 4.30
N LEU A 59 10.74 13.56 4.35
CA LEU A 59 9.35 13.95 4.56
C LEU A 59 8.90 13.75 6.02
N ASP A 60 9.83 13.59 6.96
CA ASP A 60 9.62 13.44 8.40
C ASP A 60 8.78 12.21 8.79
N TYR A 61 8.91 11.10 8.07
CA TYR A 61 8.31 9.83 8.47
C TYR A 61 9.21 9.08 9.44
N TYR A 62 8.61 8.35 10.38
CA TYR A 62 9.33 7.35 11.16
C TYR A 62 9.64 6.13 10.28
N THR A 63 10.91 5.92 9.95
CA THR A 63 11.34 4.92 8.96
C THR A 63 11.83 3.60 9.56
N SER A 64 12.19 3.56 10.85
CA SER A 64 12.80 2.38 11.48
C SER A 64 11.88 1.16 11.60
N GLY A 65 10.57 1.33 11.41
CA GLY A 65 9.59 0.24 11.48
C GLY A 65 9.40 -0.53 10.16
N PHE A 66 9.88 0.00 9.04
CA PHE A 66 9.65 -0.61 7.73
C PHE A 66 10.57 -1.80 7.49
N ARG A 67 10.02 -2.90 6.97
CA ARG A 67 10.77 -4.10 6.59
C ARG A 67 10.17 -4.74 5.35
N SER A 68 11.04 -5.35 4.53
CA SER A 68 10.61 -6.21 3.43
C SER A 68 10.22 -7.58 3.97
N LYS A 69 9.00 -8.05 3.67
CA LYS A 69 8.43 -9.28 4.22
C LYS A 69 7.51 -9.99 3.22
N ALA A 70 7.34 -11.30 3.40
CA ALA A 70 6.43 -12.09 2.58
C ALA A 70 4.97 -11.79 2.96
N TRP A 71 4.06 -11.83 1.99
CA TRP A 71 2.62 -11.67 2.24
C TRP A 71 2.04 -12.76 3.14
N ASP A 72 2.79 -13.86 3.29
CA ASP A 72 2.38 -15.06 3.98
C ASP A 72 2.22 -14.81 5.48
N GLU A 73 2.97 -13.84 6.01
CA GLU A 73 2.88 -13.37 7.39
C GLU A 73 1.50 -12.76 7.74
N PHE A 74 0.71 -12.41 6.73
CA PHE A 74 -0.66 -11.92 6.89
C PHE A 74 -1.72 -13.01 6.67
N SER A 75 -1.29 -14.24 6.37
CA SER A 75 -2.18 -15.40 6.31
C SER A 75 -2.33 -16.00 7.71
N ARG A 76 -3.56 -16.32 8.12
CA ARG A 76 -3.80 -17.07 9.37
C ARG A 76 -3.16 -18.46 9.36
N ALA A 77 -2.89 -19.01 8.18
CA ALA A 77 -2.25 -20.32 8.04
C ALA A 77 -0.79 -20.30 8.54
N GLN A 78 -0.05 -19.20 8.31
CA GLN A 78 1.34 -19.08 8.75
C GLN A 78 1.50 -18.25 10.03
N ASN A 79 0.61 -17.29 10.28
CA ASN A 79 0.65 -16.44 11.45
C ASN A 79 -0.75 -16.37 12.09
N PRO A 80 -0.98 -17.13 13.19
CA PRO A 80 -2.25 -17.11 13.91
C PRO A 80 -2.65 -15.72 14.41
N ASP A 81 -1.67 -14.86 14.68
CA ASP A 81 -1.85 -13.49 15.16
C ASP A 81 -1.91 -12.45 14.01
N ALA A 82 -2.00 -12.91 12.76
CA ALA A 82 -2.14 -12.02 11.62
C ALA A 82 -3.38 -11.11 11.77
N PRO A 83 -3.26 -9.80 11.51
CA PRO A 83 -4.38 -8.89 11.62
C PRO A 83 -5.47 -9.25 10.62
N GLU A 84 -6.74 -9.13 11.03
CA GLU A 84 -7.85 -9.25 10.09
C GLU A 84 -7.83 -8.06 9.12
N LEU A 85 -7.58 -8.36 7.84
CA LEU A 85 -7.50 -7.36 6.78
C LEU A 85 -8.90 -6.94 6.34
N ASP A 86 -9.13 -5.64 6.21
CA ASP A 86 -10.35 -5.08 5.64
C ASP A 86 -10.16 -4.75 4.15
N PHE A 87 -8.94 -4.34 3.78
CA PHE A 87 -8.57 -3.96 2.42
C PHE A 87 -7.22 -4.54 2.01
N VAL A 88 -7.10 -4.97 0.76
CA VAL A 88 -5.84 -5.40 0.14
C VAL A 88 -5.67 -4.72 -1.22
N PHE A 89 -4.59 -3.95 -1.38
CA PHE A 89 -4.32 -3.21 -2.60
C PHE A 89 -3.02 -3.67 -3.26
N THR A 90 -3.09 -4.07 -4.53
CA THR A 90 -1.89 -4.37 -5.32
C THR A 90 -1.39 -3.11 -6.01
N VAL A 91 -0.11 -2.78 -5.86
CA VAL A 91 0.48 -1.55 -6.43
C VAL A 91 1.48 -1.81 -7.56
N CYS A 92 1.66 -3.08 -7.93
CA CYS A 92 2.36 -3.48 -9.16
C CYS A 92 1.53 -4.49 -9.95
N ASP A 93 1.70 -4.48 -11.27
CA ASP A 93 0.93 -5.31 -12.20
C ASP A 93 1.24 -6.81 -12.01
N ASN A 94 2.48 -7.14 -11.67
CA ASN A 94 2.88 -8.51 -11.33
C ASN A 94 2.12 -9.04 -10.10
N ALA A 95 2.05 -8.27 -9.00
CA ALA A 95 1.31 -8.70 -7.81
C ALA A 95 -0.21 -8.76 -8.06
N ALA A 96 -0.73 -8.03 -9.04
CA ALA A 96 -2.13 -8.13 -9.46
C ALA A 96 -2.41 -9.40 -10.29
N SER A 97 -1.40 -9.90 -10.99
CA SER A 97 -1.50 -11.05 -11.90
C SER A 97 -1.19 -12.39 -11.20
N GLU A 98 -0.60 -12.34 -10.01
CA GLU A 98 -0.33 -13.51 -9.18
C GLU A 98 -1.60 -13.95 -8.43
N VAL A 99 -1.73 -15.27 -8.24
CA VAL A 99 -2.86 -15.85 -7.50
C VAL A 99 -2.77 -15.38 -6.05
N CYS A 100 -3.55 -14.36 -5.71
CA CYS A 100 -3.62 -13.82 -4.36
C CYS A 100 -3.99 -14.96 -3.38
N PRO A 101 -3.31 -15.06 -2.22
CA PRO A 101 -3.71 -15.98 -1.17
C PRO A 101 -5.17 -15.76 -0.76
N ILE A 102 -5.84 -16.82 -0.31
CA ILE A 102 -7.16 -16.68 0.31
C ILE A 102 -6.98 -15.94 1.64
N TRP A 103 -7.34 -14.66 1.65
CA TRP A 103 -7.29 -13.84 2.84
C TRP A 103 -8.47 -14.17 3.78
N PRO A 104 -8.21 -14.41 5.07
CA PRO A 104 -9.27 -14.55 6.05
C PRO A 104 -10.16 -13.29 6.07
N GLY A 105 -11.48 -13.46 6.13
CA GLY A 105 -12.43 -12.34 6.19
C GLY A 105 -12.81 -11.72 4.84
N GLN A 106 -12.23 -12.18 3.72
CA GLN A 106 -12.53 -11.68 2.36
C GLN A 106 -12.42 -10.15 2.24
N PRO A 107 -11.24 -9.57 2.50
CA PRO A 107 -10.99 -8.14 2.36
C PRO A 107 -11.38 -7.66 0.96
N MET A 108 -11.79 -6.41 0.88
CA MET A 108 -12.04 -5.77 -0.41
C MET A 108 -10.71 -5.52 -1.12
N THR A 109 -10.65 -5.82 -2.41
CA THR A 109 -9.40 -5.73 -3.17
C THR A 109 -9.50 -4.73 -4.30
N ALA A 110 -8.41 -4.05 -4.61
CA ALA A 110 -8.29 -3.22 -5.80
C ALA A 110 -6.84 -3.16 -6.28
N HIS A 111 -6.67 -2.85 -7.57
CA HIS A 111 -5.35 -2.68 -8.16
C HIS A 111 -5.08 -1.20 -8.45
N TRP A 112 -4.00 -0.69 -7.86
CA TRP A 112 -3.53 0.68 -7.94
C TRP A 112 -2.10 0.69 -8.50
N GLY A 113 -1.92 0.19 -9.72
CA GLY A 113 -0.62 0.12 -10.40
C GLY A 113 0.10 1.47 -10.46
N VAL A 114 1.35 1.49 -9.99
CA VAL A 114 2.27 2.62 -10.14
C VAL A 114 3.61 2.12 -10.70
N PRO A 115 4.28 2.90 -11.57
CA PRO A 115 5.62 2.57 -12.07
C PRO A 115 6.57 2.26 -10.91
N ASP A 116 7.46 1.28 -11.08
CA ASP A 116 8.48 1.00 -10.07
C ASP A 116 9.57 2.08 -10.15
N PRO A 117 9.77 2.89 -9.10
CA PRO A 117 10.85 3.86 -9.11
C PRO A 117 12.23 3.18 -9.03
N ALA A 118 12.31 1.88 -8.70
CA ALA A 118 13.56 1.12 -8.75
C ALA A 118 14.05 0.83 -10.17
N ASP A 119 13.17 0.92 -11.18
CA ASP A 119 13.52 0.74 -12.59
C ASP A 119 14.06 2.04 -13.22
N ALA A 120 14.08 3.14 -12.48
CA ALA A 120 14.62 4.42 -12.95
C ALA A 120 16.14 4.34 -13.07
N GLU A 121 16.67 4.72 -14.23
CA GLU A 121 18.10 4.82 -14.52
C GLU A 121 18.49 6.29 -14.72
N GLY A 122 19.78 6.60 -14.53
CA GLY A 122 20.33 7.94 -14.77
C GLY A 122 20.98 8.54 -13.53
N SER A 123 20.94 9.86 -13.47
CA SER A 123 21.47 10.66 -12.36
C SER A 123 20.69 10.45 -11.06
N GLU A 124 21.31 10.80 -9.93
CA GLU A 124 20.64 10.78 -8.62
C GLU A 124 19.36 11.63 -8.61
N ALA A 125 19.35 12.75 -9.34
CA ALA A 125 18.19 13.63 -9.46
C ALA A 125 17.04 12.97 -10.23
N GLU A 126 17.33 12.24 -11.31
CA GLU A 126 16.32 11.52 -12.10
C GLU A 126 15.72 10.36 -11.30
N ILE A 127 16.56 9.61 -10.57
CA ILE A 127 16.09 8.55 -9.66
C ILE A 127 15.23 9.17 -8.54
N ALA A 128 15.69 10.24 -7.89
CA ALA A 128 14.93 10.90 -6.84
C ALA A 128 13.58 11.44 -7.34
N LEU A 129 13.53 11.96 -8.58
CA LEU A 129 12.30 12.38 -9.22
C LEU A 129 11.33 11.21 -9.41
N ALA A 130 11.80 10.06 -9.88
CA ALA A 130 10.95 8.87 -10.02
C ALA A 130 10.33 8.43 -8.68
N PHE A 131 11.12 8.43 -7.60
CA PHE A 131 10.61 8.15 -6.25
C PHE A 131 9.56 9.18 -5.79
N ALA A 132 9.82 10.48 -6.02
CA ALA A 132 8.88 11.54 -5.69
C ALA A 132 7.57 11.45 -6.48
N GLU A 133 7.63 11.10 -7.76
CA GLU A 133 6.45 10.86 -8.59
C GLU A 133 5.65 9.66 -8.10
N THR A 134 6.29 8.51 -7.85
CA THR A 134 5.61 7.34 -7.28
C THR A 134 4.93 7.69 -5.96
N TYR A 135 5.61 8.43 -5.09
CA TYR A 135 5.04 8.90 -3.82
C TYR A 135 3.80 9.78 -4.05
N ARG A 136 3.87 10.78 -4.95
CA ARG A 136 2.74 11.67 -5.28
C ARG A 136 1.52 10.90 -5.79
N ARG A 137 1.73 9.94 -6.70
CA ARG A 137 0.66 9.10 -7.25
C ARG A 137 -0.03 8.29 -6.16
N LEU A 138 0.77 7.65 -5.30
CA LEU A 138 0.24 6.89 -4.15
C LEU A 138 -0.47 7.81 -3.15
N GLN A 139 0.07 9.00 -2.90
CA GLN A 139 -0.54 9.98 -2.00
C GLN A 139 -1.94 10.35 -2.46
N ASN A 140 -2.11 10.76 -3.72
CA ASN A 140 -3.42 11.13 -4.27
C ASN A 140 -4.45 10.01 -4.11
N ARG A 141 -4.05 8.76 -4.40
CA ARG A 141 -4.94 7.59 -4.29
C ARG A 141 -5.30 7.29 -2.85
N ILE A 142 -4.34 7.36 -1.94
CA ILE A 142 -4.55 7.11 -0.52
C ILE A 142 -5.40 8.21 0.10
N GLU A 143 -5.19 9.48 -0.27
CA GLU A 143 -6.03 10.62 0.16
C GLU A 143 -7.49 10.44 -0.27
N ALA A 144 -7.73 10.04 -1.52
CA ALA A 144 -9.07 9.73 -2.01
C ALA A 144 -9.70 8.56 -1.22
N PHE A 145 -8.92 7.51 -0.95
CA PHE A 145 -9.38 6.33 -0.20
C PHE A 145 -9.74 6.64 1.26
N VAL A 146 -8.86 7.30 2.01
CA VAL A 146 -9.10 7.59 3.45
C VAL A 146 -10.26 8.59 3.66
N SER A 147 -10.58 9.36 2.63
CA SER A 147 -11.69 10.31 2.59
C SER A 147 -13.05 9.67 2.29
N LEU A 148 -13.08 8.39 1.90
CA LEU A 148 -14.34 7.69 1.64
C LEU A 148 -15.20 7.55 2.92
N PRO A 149 -16.53 7.74 2.82
CA PRO A 149 -17.44 7.53 3.94
C PRO A 149 -17.76 6.03 4.11
N LEU A 150 -16.76 5.26 4.57
CA LEU A 150 -16.82 3.79 4.67
C LEU A 150 -17.99 3.24 5.50
N ALA A 151 -18.56 4.04 6.40
CA ALA A 151 -19.69 3.63 7.23
C ALA A 151 -21.05 3.69 6.52
N THR A 152 -21.15 4.44 5.42
CA THR A 152 -22.42 4.70 4.73
C THR A 152 -22.49 4.09 3.34
N LEU A 153 -21.36 3.67 2.78
CA LEU A 153 -21.31 3.02 1.47
C LEU A 153 -21.65 1.54 1.60
N ASP A 154 -22.52 1.04 0.72
CA ASP A 154 -22.70 -0.39 0.55
C ASP A 154 -21.46 -1.03 -0.11
N ARG A 155 -21.37 -2.36 -0.01
CA ARG A 155 -20.19 -3.11 -0.47
C ARG A 155 -19.93 -2.94 -1.97
N MET A 156 -20.98 -2.87 -2.81
CA MET A 156 -20.82 -2.76 -4.26
C MET A 156 -20.31 -1.36 -4.64
N THR A 157 -20.92 -0.32 -4.06
CA THR A 157 -20.49 1.07 -4.29
C THR A 157 -19.07 1.31 -3.77
N LEU A 158 -18.73 0.78 -2.60
CA LEU A 158 -17.38 0.87 -2.07
C LEU A 158 -16.38 0.17 -3.01
N GLN A 159 -16.69 -1.04 -3.48
CA GLN A 159 -15.83 -1.78 -4.42
C GLN A 159 -15.59 -0.98 -5.70
N ALA A 160 -16.63 -0.40 -6.29
CA ALA A 160 -16.53 0.44 -7.48
C ALA A 160 -15.61 1.65 -7.25
N LYS A 161 -15.79 2.36 -6.12
CA LYS A 161 -14.94 3.51 -5.76
C LYS A 161 -13.47 3.12 -5.58
N LEU A 162 -13.19 1.99 -4.93
CA LEU A 162 -11.81 1.48 -4.76
C LEU A 162 -11.16 1.16 -6.11
N THR A 163 -11.93 0.57 -7.03
CA THR A 163 -11.47 0.30 -8.40
C THR A 163 -11.21 1.59 -9.18
N ASP A 164 -12.08 2.59 -9.06
CA ASP A 164 -11.95 3.87 -9.80
C ASP A 164 -10.76 4.72 -9.32
N ILE A 165 -10.45 4.68 -8.02
CA ILE A 165 -9.23 5.30 -7.47
C ILE A 165 -7.98 4.79 -8.20
N GLY A 166 -7.93 3.49 -8.52
CA GLY A 166 -6.82 2.89 -9.27
C GLY A 166 -6.71 3.32 -10.73
N LYS A 167 -7.84 3.74 -11.33
CA LYS A 167 -7.93 4.15 -12.74
C LYS A 167 -7.74 5.64 -12.94
N THR A 168 -7.76 6.42 -11.86
CA THR A 168 -7.60 7.87 -11.94
C THR A 168 -6.24 8.16 -12.56
N ARG A 169 -6.24 8.72 -13.77
CA ARG A 169 -5.00 9.14 -14.43
C ARG A 169 -4.37 10.19 -13.54
N ASP A 170 -3.12 9.99 -13.17
CA ASP A 170 -2.34 11.02 -12.52
C ASP A 170 -2.11 12.12 -13.57
N GLU A 171 -3.04 13.07 -13.67
CA GLU A 171 -2.88 14.23 -14.54
C GLU A 171 -1.61 14.97 -14.11
N ALA A 172 -0.81 15.30 -15.13
CA ALA A 172 0.51 15.89 -15.04
C ALA A 172 0.43 17.37 -14.67
#